data_AF-A0AB73BJ28-F1
#
_entry.id   AF-A0AB73BJ28-F1
#
_cell.length_a   1.000
_cell.length_b   1.000
_cell.length_c   1.000
_cell.angle_alpha   90.00
_cell.angle_beta   90.00
_cell.angle_gamma   90.00
#
_symmetry.space_group_name_H-M   'P 1'
#
loop_
_entity.id
_entity.type
_entity.pdbx_description
1 polymer ?
#
loop_
_entity_poly.entity_id
_entity_poly.type
_entity_poly.pdbx_seq_one_letter_code
_entity_poly.pdbx_strand_id
1 'polypeptide(L)'
;MSDLDKFIKQINQLTEPARKISRQMDKIIPPYVQKLNQAFAPLRHQANVLSQLHSPLFEQVHSLVQKTAAAAKEWQTARKADVTVMAENGWYPNWFTFFYQPEEEPNSLDELMVMHLEDKWADLTVKIIELCPNRKHVLKTAFKLHEEGNYIAAIPLFFSQADGICCEVLKSFLFTGNDTNEKLDTLIENGELEVNMLLDVFLEPFKLKNHHNAGISKASVAHKKKAPNRNGILHGHRKHLDYGTKINSLKCFSLLAFTVYTVKEMVSGK
;
A
#
# COMPACT_ATOMS: atom_id res chain seq x y z
N MET A 1 11.27 42.52 -5.95
CA MET A 1 11.69 41.10 -6.03
C MET A 1 12.73 41.01 -7.12
N SER A 2 13.94 40.58 -6.79
CA SER A 2 14.99 40.41 -7.80
C SER A 2 14.65 39.24 -8.73
N ASP A 3 15.20 39.22 -9.95
CA ASP A 3 15.03 38.07 -10.86
C ASP A 3 15.55 36.78 -10.24
N LEU A 4 16.53 36.87 -9.34
CA LEU A 4 17.03 35.78 -8.51
C LEU A 4 15.96 35.24 -7.53
N ASP A 5 15.17 36.12 -6.91
CA ASP A 5 14.09 35.69 -6.00
C ASP A 5 12.93 35.03 -6.74
N LYS A 6 12.60 35.52 -7.95
CA LYS A 6 11.60 34.86 -8.81
C LYS A 6 12.10 33.49 -9.27
N PHE A 7 13.37 33.41 -9.66
CA PHE A 7 14.02 32.17 -10.10
C PHE A 7 14.12 31.14 -8.98
N ILE A 8 14.54 31.53 -7.78
CA ILE A 8 14.58 30.67 -6.59
C ILE A 8 13.16 30.21 -6.22
N LYS A 9 12.16 31.08 -6.32
CA LYS A 9 10.76 30.73 -6.05
C LYS A 9 10.20 29.75 -7.08
N GLN A 10 10.55 29.90 -8.37
CA GLN A 10 10.15 28.96 -9.43
C GLN A 10 10.89 27.63 -9.32
N ILE A 11 12.19 27.63 -9.03
CA ILE A 11 12.96 26.41 -8.76
C ILE A 11 12.39 25.70 -7.55
N ASN A 12 12.10 26.40 -6.45
CA ASN A 12 11.48 25.76 -5.30
C ASN A 12 10.09 25.25 -5.65
N GLN A 13 9.23 26.00 -6.35
CA GLN A 13 7.91 25.48 -6.78
C GLN A 13 8.00 24.23 -7.69
N LEU A 14 9.00 24.16 -8.56
CA LEU A 14 9.21 23.04 -9.48
C LEU A 14 9.93 21.84 -8.84
N THR A 15 10.79 22.10 -7.85
CA THR A 15 11.58 21.07 -7.17
C THR A 15 11.01 20.66 -5.82
N GLU A 16 10.06 21.39 -5.24
CA GLU A 16 9.39 21.01 -4.00
C GLU A 16 8.69 19.64 -4.13
N PRO A 17 7.95 19.33 -5.20
CA PRO A 17 7.39 17.98 -5.37
C PRO A 17 8.49 16.91 -5.43
N ALA A 18 9.56 17.16 -6.18
CA ALA A 18 10.69 16.24 -6.34
C ALA A 18 11.54 16.10 -5.05
N ARG A 19 11.68 17.17 -4.26
CA ARG A 19 12.37 17.18 -2.96
C ARG A 19 11.51 16.52 -1.89
N LYS A 20 10.19 16.69 -1.93
CA LYS A 20 9.25 16.01 -1.05
C LYS A 20 9.26 14.51 -1.33
N ILE A 21 9.21 14.13 -2.62
CA ILE A 21 9.38 12.75 -3.09
C ILE A 21 10.77 12.20 -2.70
N SER A 22 11.86 12.92 -2.96
CA SER A 22 13.23 12.49 -2.63
C SER A 22 13.47 12.33 -1.12
N ARG A 23 13.03 13.28 -0.27
CA ARG A 23 13.15 13.18 1.20
C ARG A 23 12.32 12.04 1.78
N GLN A 24 11.19 11.70 1.15
CA GLN A 24 10.35 10.56 1.53
C GLN A 24 10.90 9.23 1.00
N MET A 25 11.55 9.24 -0.17
CA MET A 25 12.17 8.07 -0.81
C MET A 25 13.56 7.71 -0.27
N ASP A 26 14.26 8.64 0.38
CA ASP A 26 15.57 8.37 1.01
C ASP A 26 15.50 7.28 2.11
N LYS A 27 14.29 6.90 2.59
CA LYS A 27 14.08 5.83 3.57
C LYS A 27 13.79 4.45 2.96
N ILE A 28 13.42 4.36 1.68
CA ILE A 28 13.12 3.09 1.00
C ILE A 28 13.54 3.28 -0.46
N ILE A 29 14.73 2.78 -0.83
CA ILE A 29 15.32 3.02 -2.15
C ILE A 29 15.07 1.80 -3.06
N PRO A 30 14.23 1.93 -4.09
CA PRO A 30 14.36 1.13 -5.30
C PRO A 30 15.56 1.60 -6.15
N PRO A 31 16.18 0.71 -6.96
CA PRO A 31 17.32 1.02 -7.83
C PRO A 31 17.12 2.22 -8.78
N TYR A 32 15.87 2.54 -9.12
CA TYR A 32 15.53 3.69 -9.97
C TYR A 32 15.73 5.04 -9.26
N VAL A 33 15.46 5.10 -7.95
CA VAL A 33 15.71 6.30 -7.13
C VAL A 33 17.19 6.50 -6.91
N GLN A 34 17.95 5.42 -6.78
CA GLN A 34 19.41 5.47 -6.69
C GLN A 34 20.04 6.09 -7.94
N LYS A 35 19.53 5.76 -9.14
CA LYS A 35 19.95 6.40 -10.40
C LYS A 35 19.59 7.88 -10.45
N LEU A 36 18.43 8.29 -9.93
CA LEU A 36 18.04 9.70 -9.82
C LEU A 36 18.92 10.44 -8.82
N ASN A 37 19.09 9.91 -7.60
CA ASN A 37 19.95 10.51 -6.58
C ASN A 37 21.41 10.60 -7.05
N GLN A 38 21.95 9.60 -7.77
CA GLN A 38 23.28 9.67 -8.37
C GLN A 38 23.36 10.70 -9.51
N ALA A 39 22.32 10.85 -10.32
CA ALA A 39 22.24 11.87 -11.36
C ALA A 39 22.13 13.31 -10.79
N PHE A 40 21.52 13.47 -9.62
CA PHE A 40 21.30 14.77 -8.98
C PHE A 40 22.29 15.12 -7.86
N ALA A 41 23.10 14.16 -7.38
CA ALA A 41 24.13 14.39 -6.37
C ALA A 41 25.18 15.45 -6.77
N PRO A 42 25.66 15.51 -8.03
CA PRO A 42 26.59 16.56 -8.47
C PRO A 42 25.94 17.96 -8.50
N LEU A 43 24.64 18.02 -8.80
CA LEU A 43 23.87 19.26 -8.92
C LEU A 43 23.59 19.90 -7.54
N ARG A 44 23.54 19.09 -6.48
CA ARG A 44 23.28 19.53 -5.10
C ARG A 44 24.44 20.32 -4.49
N HIS A 45 25.67 19.96 -4.84
CA HIS A 45 26.88 20.65 -4.36
C HIS A 45 27.27 21.87 -5.23
N GLN A 46 26.62 22.07 -6.37
CA GLN A 46 26.98 23.10 -7.36
C GLN A 46 25.89 24.16 -7.56
N ALA A 47 25.01 24.37 -6.57
CA ALA A 47 23.94 25.38 -6.63
C ALA A 47 24.46 26.81 -6.93
N ASN A 48 25.71 27.12 -6.56
CA ASN A 48 26.35 28.41 -6.84
C ASN A 48 27.00 28.49 -8.24
N VAL A 49 27.25 27.35 -8.89
CA VAL A 49 27.87 27.25 -10.23
C VAL A 49 26.80 27.21 -11.34
N LEU A 50 25.60 26.71 -11.00
CA LEU A 50 24.43 26.62 -11.89
C LEU A 50 23.81 27.96 -12.28
N SER A 51 24.10 29.05 -11.56
CA SER A 51 23.62 30.39 -11.93
C SER A 51 24.28 30.94 -13.20
N GLN A 52 25.35 30.31 -13.69
CA GLN A 52 26.11 30.75 -14.86
C GLN A 52 26.16 29.75 -16.02
N LEU A 53 25.57 28.55 -15.90
CA LEU A 53 25.68 27.50 -16.91
C LEU A 53 24.38 27.30 -17.70
N HIS A 54 24.36 27.93 -18.88
CA HIS A 54 23.75 27.50 -20.14
C HIS A 54 22.32 26.88 -20.12
N SER A 55 21.39 27.58 -20.80
CA SER A 55 20.01 27.16 -21.15
C SER A 55 19.84 25.68 -21.60
N PRO A 56 20.74 25.07 -22.40
CA PRO A 56 20.64 23.65 -22.77
C PRO A 56 20.66 22.65 -21.62
N LEU A 57 21.38 22.92 -20.53
CA LEU A 57 21.41 22.04 -19.36
C LEU A 57 20.09 22.13 -18.59
N PHE A 58 19.53 23.34 -18.47
CA PHE A 58 18.22 23.56 -17.87
C PHE A 58 17.12 22.85 -18.65
N GLU A 59 17.13 22.93 -19.98
CA GLU A 59 16.21 22.20 -20.86
C GLU A 59 16.35 20.68 -20.70
N GLN A 60 17.58 20.17 -20.61
CA GLN A 60 17.84 18.75 -20.40
C GLN A 60 17.33 18.28 -19.02
N VAL A 61 17.61 19.01 -17.95
CA VAL A 61 17.12 18.69 -16.60
C VAL A 61 15.60 18.80 -16.54
N HIS A 62 15.01 19.85 -17.12
CA HIS A 62 13.56 20.00 -17.20
C HIS A 62 12.93 18.82 -17.95
N SER A 63 13.48 18.45 -19.10
CA SER A 63 13.00 17.31 -19.90
C SER A 63 13.12 15.99 -19.14
N LEU A 64 14.18 15.79 -18.34
CA LEU A 64 14.36 14.60 -17.52
C LEU A 64 13.36 14.56 -16.37
N VAL A 65 13.13 15.69 -15.69
CA VAL A 65 12.11 15.83 -14.64
C VAL A 65 10.71 15.58 -15.21
N GLN A 66 10.39 16.12 -16.39
CA GLN A 66 9.11 15.88 -17.04
C GLN A 66 8.93 14.41 -17.46
N LYS A 67 9.96 13.79 -18.04
CA LYS A 67 9.92 12.38 -18.43
C LYS A 67 9.77 11.46 -17.22
N THR A 68 10.48 11.75 -16.13
CA THR A 68 10.38 10.97 -14.89
C THR A 68 9.03 11.17 -14.20
N ALA A 69 8.49 12.39 -14.18
CA ALA A 69 7.13 12.66 -13.68
C ALA A 69 6.04 11.97 -14.51
N ALA A 70 6.17 11.97 -15.84
CA ALA A 70 5.27 11.27 -16.74
C ALA A 70 5.32 9.75 -16.51
N ALA A 71 6.53 9.16 -16.49
CA ALA A 71 6.71 7.73 -16.22
C ALA A 71 6.20 7.32 -14.84
N ALA A 72 6.41 8.17 -13.82
CA ALA A 72 5.85 7.98 -12.49
C ALA A 72 4.32 7.98 -12.48
N LYS A 73 3.68 8.91 -13.19
CA LYS A 73 2.22 8.99 -13.29
C LYS A 73 1.63 7.81 -14.06
N GLU A 74 2.28 7.39 -15.13
CA GLU A 74 1.91 6.19 -15.89
C GLU A 74 2.03 4.93 -15.01
N TRP A 75 3.14 4.78 -14.31
CA TRP A 75 3.36 3.70 -13.35
C TRP A 75 2.28 3.69 -12.27
N GLN A 76 1.97 4.85 -11.68
CA GLN A 76 0.95 5.00 -10.65
C GLN A 76 -0.42 4.57 -11.18
N THR A 77 -0.81 5.04 -12.37
CA THR A 77 -2.09 4.71 -12.99
C THR A 77 -2.20 3.21 -13.28
N ALA A 78 -1.15 2.60 -13.81
CA ALA A 78 -1.11 1.16 -14.06
C ALA A 78 -1.22 0.37 -12.75
N ARG A 79 -0.48 0.75 -11.70
CA ARG A 79 -0.53 0.06 -10.40
C ARG A 79 -1.87 0.21 -9.70
N LYS A 80 -2.56 1.35 -9.82
CA LYS A 80 -3.93 1.50 -9.31
C LYS A 80 -4.90 0.50 -9.93
N ALA A 81 -4.81 0.29 -11.25
CA ALA A 81 -5.60 -0.70 -11.95
C ALA A 81 -5.28 -2.13 -11.47
N ASP A 82 -3.99 -2.47 -11.36
CA ASP A 82 -3.55 -3.79 -10.89
C ASP A 82 -4.06 -4.08 -9.48
N VAL A 83 -3.89 -3.14 -8.55
CA VAL A 83 -4.35 -3.26 -7.16
C VAL A 83 -5.87 -3.40 -7.06
N THR A 84 -6.60 -2.70 -7.92
CA THR A 84 -8.06 -2.82 -8.00
C THR A 84 -8.46 -4.24 -8.40
N VAL A 85 -7.84 -4.80 -9.45
CA VAL A 85 -8.08 -6.17 -9.89
C VAL A 85 -7.73 -7.18 -8.79
N MET A 86 -6.63 -6.97 -8.07
CA MET A 86 -6.25 -7.82 -6.94
C MET A 86 -7.30 -7.79 -5.83
N ALA A 87 -7.73 -6.59 -5.41
CA ALA A 87 -8.72 -6.41 -4.34
C ALA A 87 -10.08 -7.00 -4.70
N GLU A 88 -10.50 -6.90 -5.97
CA GLU A 88 -11.72 -7.56 -6.46
C GLU A 88 -11.66 -9.09 -6.39
N ASN A 89 -10.45 -9.67 -6.43
CA ASN A 89 -10.18 -11.10 -6.27
C ASN A 89 -9.79 -11.48 -4.83
N GLY A 90 -10.00 -10.57 -3.86
CA GLY A 90 -9.76 -10.83 -2.44
C GLY A 90 -8.30 -10.74 -2.00
N TRP A 91 -7.42 -10.25 -2.88
CA TRP A 91 -6.00 -10.09 -2.60
C TRP A 91 -5.64 -8.64 -2.36
N TYR A 92 -4.80 -8.41 -1.35
CA TYR A 92 -4.33 -7.08 -1.01
C TYR A 92 -2.80 -7.07 -1.05
N PRO A 93 -2.19 -6.49 -2.10
CA PRO A 93 -0.74 -6.44 -2.21
C PRO A 93 -0.19 -5.48 -1.16
N ASN A 94 1.00 -5.78 -0.65
CA ASN A 94 1.78 -4.85 0.16
C ASN A 94 3.00 -4.36 -0.65
N TRP A 95 3.82 -3.49 -0.06
CA TRP A 95 5.01 -2.95 -0.74
C TRP A 95 5.90 -4.03 -1.36
N PHE A 96 6.12 -5.14 -0.65
CA PHE A 96 6.97 -6.24 -1.10
C PHE A 96 6.37 -7.00 -2.28
N THR A 97 5.04 -7.04 -2.41
CA THR A 97 4.36 -7.75 -3.52
C THR A 97 4.77 -7.20 -4.88
N PHE A 98 4.97 -5.89 -5.02
CA PHE A 98 5.35 -5.29 -6.32
C PHE A 98 6.79 -5.55 -6.74
N PHE A 99 7.64 -5.92 -5.80
CA PHE A 99 9.05 -6.24 -6.05
C PHE A 99 9.34 -7.73 -5.91
N TYR A 100 8.31 -8.52 -5.62
CA TYR A 100 8.43 -9.96 -5.52
C TYR A 100 8.68 -10.54 -6.91
N GLN A 101 9.82 -11.21 -7.06
CA GLN A 101 10.19 -11.93 -8.26
C GLN A 101 10.21 -13.42 -7.90
N PRO A 102 9.15 -14.17 -8.25
CA PRO A 102 9.14 -15.61 -8.00
C PRO A 102 10.20 -16.30 -8.87
N GLU A 103 10.76 -17.40 -8.37
CA GLU A 103 11.71 -18.23 -9.12
C GLU A 103 11.05 -18.89 -10.35
N GLU A 104 9.76 -19.21 -10.23
CA GLU A 104 8.94 -19.79 -11.29
C GLU A 104 7.84 -18.81 -11.70
N GLU A 105 7.49 -18.79 -12.99
CA GLU A 105 6.44 -17.91 -13.49
C GLU A 105 5.05 -18.40 -13.01
N PRO A 106 4.30 -17.57 -12.27
CA PRO A 106 3.01 -17.99 -11.73
C PRO A 106 1.95 -18.05 -12.83
N ASN A 107 1.14 -19.11 -12.83
CA ASN A 107 0.06 -19.31 -13.80
C ASN A 107 -1.20 -18.47 -13.48
N SER A 108 -1.28 -17.90 -12.28
CA SER A 108 -2.42 -17.11 -11.85
C SER A 108 -2.07 -16.10 -10.75
N LEU A 109 -2.97 -15.14 -10.53
CA LEU A 109 -2.86 -14.20 -9.40
C LEU A 109 -2.90 -14.93 -8.04
N ASP A 110 -3.75 -15.96 -7.89
CA ASP A 110 -3.80 -16.73 -6.65
C ASP A 110 -2.44 -17.38 -6.37
N GLU A 111 -1.80 -17.95 -7.39
CA GLU A 111 -0.48 -18.59 -7.27
C GLU A 111 0.62 -17.57 -6.93
N LEU A 112 0.68 -16.44 -7.65
CA LEU A 112 1.61 -15.35 -7.35
C LEU A 112 1.51 -14.88 -5.89
N MET A 113 0.28 -14.65 -5.42
CA MET A 113 0.04 -14.14 -4.07
C MET A 113 0.36 -15.20 -3.00
N VAL A 114 0.06 -16.47 -3.26
CA VAL A 114 0.42 -17.57 -2.35
C VAL A 114 1.94 -17.68 -2.26
N MET A 115 2.65 -17.74 -3.38
CA MET A 115 4.11 -17.81 -3.40
C MET A 115 4.74 -16.66 -2.62
N HIS A 116 4.30 -15.43 -2.89
CA HIS A 116 4.81 -14.24 -2.18
C HIS A 116 4.58 -14.31 -0.66
N LEU A 117 3.36 -14.63 -0.24
CA LEU A 117 3.01 -14.60 1.18
C LEU A 117 3.65 -15.75 1.96
N GLU A 118 3.86 -16.89 1.32
CA GLU A 118 4.55 -18.03 1.93
C GLU A 118 6.07 -17.80 2.00
N ASP A 119 6.69 -17.30 0.93
CA ASP A 119 8.12 -16.94 0.91
C ASP A 119 8.43 -15.86 1.96
N LYS A 120 7.57 -14.84 2.07
CA LYS A 120 7.75 -13.71 2.99
C LYS A 120 7.04 -13.87 4.34
N TRP A 121 6.50 -15.04 4.67
CA TRP A 121 5.66 -15.23 5.86
C TRP A 121 6.35 -14.78 7.15
N ALA A 122 7.58 -15.25 7.38
CA ALA A 122 8.34 -14.93 8.58
C ALA A 122 8.62 -13.42 8.70
N ASP A 123 9.06 -12.80 7.60
CA ASP A 123 9.39 -11.37 7.55
C ASP A 123 8.14 -10.50 7.79
N LEU A 124 7.03 -10.84 7.13
CA LEU A 124 5.77 -10.12 7.24
C LEU A 124 5.20 -10.21 8.67
N THR A 125 5.20 -11.40 9.27
CA THR A 125 4.63 -11.60 10.62
C THR A 125 5.45 -10.91 11.70
N VAL A 126 6.79 -10.95 11.61
CA VAL A 126 7.69 -10.20 12.50
C VAL A 126 7.42 -8.70 12.40
N LYS A 127 7.40 -8.16 11.17
CA LYS A 127 7.17 -6.74 10.95
C LYS A 127 5.79 -6.27 11.42
N ILE A 128 4.74 -7.07 11.19
CA ILE A 128 3.39 -6.77 11.67
C ILE A 128 3.36 -6.68 13.21
N ILE A 129 4.07 -7.57 13.91
CA ILE A 129 4.15 -7.53 15.38
C ILE A 129 4.89 -6.27 15.87
N GLU A 130 5.98 -5.89 15.19
CA GLU A 130 6.74 -4.67 15.50
C GLU A 130 5.88 -3.40 15.34
N LEU A 131 5.07 -3.34 14.27
CA LEU A 131 4.19 -2.21 13.99
C LEU A 131 2.95 -2.16 14.90
N CYS A 132 2.57 -3.29 15.50
CA CYS A 132 1.37 -3.44 16.33
C CYS A 132 1.67 -4.06 17.71
N PRO A 133 2.54 -3.46 18.54
CA PRO A 133 3.00 -4.08 19.79
C PRO A 133 1.87 -4.37 20.78
N ASN A 134 0.86 -3.49 20.86
CA ASN A 134 -0.30 -3.65 21.75
C ASN A 134 -1.19 -4.85 21.38
N ARG A 135 -1.11 -5.32 20.13
CA ARG A 135 -1.90 -6.46 19.60
C ARG A 135 -1.09 -7.74 19.46
N LYS A 136 0.19 -7.72 19.87
CA LYS A 136 1.14 -8.83 19.69
C LYS A 136 0.58 -10.19 20.12
N HIS A 137 -0.09 -10.27 21.26
CA HIS A 137 -0.62 -11.52 21.79
C HIS A 137 -1.76 -12.10 20.92
N VAL A 138 -2.64 -11.25 20.38
CA VAL A 138 -3.72 -11.68 19.47
C VAL A 138 -3.16 -12.04 18.10
N LEU A 139 -2.25 -11.22 17.56
CA LEU A 139 -1.63 -11.44 16.26
C LEU A 139 -0.81 -12.74 16.23
N LYS A 140 0.01 -12.98 17.26
CA LYS A 140 0.75 -14.26 17.38
C LYS A 140 -0.18 -15.46 17.42
N THR A 141 -1.31 -15.34 18.11
CA THR A 141 -2.33 -16.41 18.13
C THR A 141 -2.90 -16.65 16.74
N ALA A 142 -3.25 -15.58 16.02
CA ALA A 142 -3.80 -15.68 14.66
C ALA A 142 -2.80 -16.31 13.67
N PHE A 143 -1.51 -15.96 13.75
CA PHE A 143 -0.46 -16.54 12.91
C PHE A 143 -0.26 -18.03 13.22
N LYS A 144 -0.15 -18.38 14.50
CA LYS A 144 -0.03 -19.77 14.94
C LYS A 144 -1.20 -20.62 14.44
N LEU A 145 -2.44 -20.11 14.52
CA LEU A 145 -3.62 -20.83 14.01
C LEU A 145 -3.56 -21.04 12.50
N HIS A 146 -3.01 -20.10 11.73
CA HIS A 146 -2.80 -20.29 10.30
C HIS A 146 -1.76 -21.39 10.03
N GLU A 147 -0.62 -21.35 10.71
CA GLU A 147 0.47 -22.32 10.59
C GLU A 147 0.02 -23.73 10.95
N GLU A 148 -0.83 -23.86 11.98
CA GLU A 148 -1.43 -25.13 12.41
C GLU A 148 -2.60 -25.61 11.51
N GLY A 149 -2.94 -24.86 10.45
CA GLY A 149 -4.03 -25.21 9.54
C GLY A 149 -5.44 -24.94 10.10
N ASN A 150 -5.56 -24.29 11.26
CA ASN A 150 -6.83 -23.92 11.86
C ASN A 150 -7.40 -22.62 11.24
N TYR A 151 -7.73 -22.70 9.95
CA TYR A 151 -8.20 -21.56 9.16
C TYR A 151 -9.56 -21.03 9.62
N ILE A 152 -10.41 -21.90 10.19
CA ILE A 152 -11.72 -21.52 10.74
C ILE A 152 -11.54 -20.48 11.85
N ALA A 153 -10.53 -20.64 12.72
CA ALA A 153 -10.25 -19.68 13.78
C ALA A 153 -9.34 -18.52 13.32
N ALA A 154 -8.40 -18.77 12.42
CA ALA A 154 -7.48 -17.74 11.93
C ALA A 154 -8.20 -16.63 11.15
N ILE A 155 -9.14 -16.98 10.27
CA ILE A 155 -9.84 -16.03 9.38
C ILE A 155 -10.62 -14.94 10.17
N PRO A 156 -11.49 -15.28 11.14
CA PRO A 156 -12.17 -14.27 11.96
C PRO A 156 -11.20 -13.38 12.73
N LEU A 157 -10.09 -13.94 13.24
CA LEU A 157 -9.07 -13.15 13.93
C LEU A 157 -8.42 -12.15 12.97
N PHE A 158 -8.01 -12.56 11.77
CA PHE A 158 -7.47 -11.65 10.77
C PHE A 158 -8.44 -10.52 10.41
N PHE A 159 -9.73 -10.84 10.22
CA PHE A 159 -10.74 -9.79 10.00
C PHE A 159 -10.85 -8.82 11.16
N SER A 160 -10.98 -9.33 12.38
CA SER A 160 -11.13 -8.47 13.57
C SER A 160 -9.90 -7.59 13.80
N GLN A 161 -8.69 -8.11 13.55
CA GLN A 161 -7.46 -7.35 13.75
C GLN A 161 -7.25 -6.31 12.65
N ALA A 162 -7.52 -6.64 11.39
CA ALA A 162 -7.48 -5.65 10.31
C ALA A 162 -8.43 -4.48 10.59
N ASP A 163 -9.67 -4.79 11.00
CA ASP A 163 -10.69 -3.78 11.31
C ASP A 163 -10.28 -2.89 12.50
N GLY A 164 -9.79 -3.51 13.58
CA GLY A 164 -9.33 -2.80 14.77
C GLY A 164 -8.10 -1.92 14.54
N ILE A 165 -7.14 -2.40 13.73
CA ILE A 165 -5.92 -1.65 13.39
C ILE A 165 -6.26 -0.43 12.51
N CYS A 166 -7.19 -0.60 11.56
CA CYS A 166 -7.71 0.51 10.76
C CYS A 166 -8.37 1.57 11.66
N CYS A 167 -9.24 1.15 12.58
CA CYS A 167 -9.96 2.05 13.49
C CYS A 167 -9.03 2.82 14.45
N GLU A 168 -7.96 2.21 14.94
CA GLU A 168 -6.99 2.89 15.81
C GLU A 168 -6.42 4.16 15.19
N VAL A 169 -6.12 4.11 13.90
CA VAL A 169 -5.38 5.16 13.20
C VAL A 169 -6.30 6.06 12.39
N LEU A 170 -7.17 5.49 11.56
CA LEU A 170 -8.06 6.27 10.68
C LEU A 170 -9.35 6.70 11.38
N LYS A 171 -9.55 6.29 12.65
CA LYS A 171 -10.80 6.50 13.42
C LYS A 171 -12.04 6.02 12.66
N SER A 172 -11.84 5.07 11.75
CA SER A 172 -12.86 4.43 10.92
C SER A 172 -12.57 2.94 10.83
N PHE A 173 -13.61 2.13 10.88
CA PHE A 173 -13.48 0.70 10.62
C PHE A 173 -13.21 0.49 9.13
N LEU A 174 -12.39 -0.51 8.80
CA LEU A 174 -12.00 -0.83 7.42
C LEU A 174 -13.22 -1.07 6.52
N PHE A 175 -14.30 -1.54 7.14
CA PHE A 175 -15.50 -2.00 6.47
C PHE A 175 -16.72 -1.07 6.63
N THR A 176 -16.56 0.08 7.29
CA THR A 176 -17.61 1.12 7.38
C THR A 176 -17.54 2.04 6.16
N GLY A 177 -18.09 1.58 5.03
CA GLY A 177 -18.57 2.39 3.89
C GLY A 177 -17.80 3.65 3.47
N ASN A 178 -18.52 4.60 2.86
CA ASN A 178 -17.98 5.86 2.29
C ASN A 178 -17.28 6.75 3.34
N ASP A 179 -17.59 6.57 4.63
CA ASP A 179 -17.03 7.33 5.75
C ASP A 179 -15.50 7.21 5.83
N THR A 180 -14.92 6.09 5.38
CA THR A 180 -13.47 5.90 5.42
C THR A 180 -12.76 6.78 4.40
N ASN A 181 -13.36 7.01 3.23
CA ASN A 181 -12.80 7.93 2.23
C ASN A 181 -12.89 9.38 2.72
N GLU A 182 -14.04 9.79 3.24
CA GLU A 182 -14.23 11.16 3.75
C GLU A 182 -13.27 11.48 4.90
N LYS A 183 -13.04 10.52 5.80
CA LYS A 183 -12.06 10.67 6.88
C LYS A 183 -10.64 10.69 6.37
N LEU A 184 -10.32 9.87 5.38
CA LEU A 184 -9.01 9.88 4.75
C LEU A 184 -8.74 11.24 4.09
N ASP A 185 -9.69 11.76 3.31
CA ASP A 185 -9.62 13.08 2.69
C ASP A 185 -9.46 14.17 3.76
N THR A 186 -10.21 14.09 4.86
CA THR A 186 -10.05 15.01 6.02
C THR A 186 -8.65 14.95 6.63
N LEU A 187 -8.08 13.75 6.82
CA LEU A 187 -6.72 13.58 7.35
C LEU A 187 -5.65 14.14 6.41
N ILE A 188 -5.89 14.05 5.10
CA ILE A 188 -5.02 14.60 4.06
C ILE A 188 -5.11 16.13 4.07
N GLU A 189 -6.32 16.68 4.08
CA GLU A 189 -6.59 18.13 4.13
C GLU A 189 -6.03 18.78 5.40
N ASN A 190 -6.13 18.11 6.54
CA ASN A 190 -5.58 18.56 7.82
C ASN A 190 -4.05 18.43 7.91
N GLY A 191 -3.38 17.85 6.90
CA GLY A 191 -1.94 17.60 6.90
C GLY A 191 -1.51 16.55 7.92
N GLU A 192 -2.43 15.75 8.43
CA GLU A 192 -2.14 14.65 9.36
C GLU A 192 -1.58 13.42 8.63
N LEU A 193 -1.86 13.31 7.33
CA LEU A 193 -1.44 12.24 6.43
C LEU A 193 -0.85 12.81 5.13
N GLU A 194 0.44 12.57 4.87
CA GLU A 194 1.10 13.01 3.63
C GLU A 194 0.96 11.95 2.53
N VAL A 195 0.11 12.20 1.53
CA VAL A 195 -0.04 11.32 0.36
C VAL A 195 1.16 11.43 -0.56
N ASN A 196 1.96 10.37 -0.60
CA ASN A 196 2.94 10.17 -1.66
C ASN A 196 2.35 9.31 -2.80
N MET A 197 3.04 9.24 -3.93
CA MET A 197 2.59 8.53 -5.14
C MET A 197 2.19 7.07 -4.86
N LEU A 198 2.93 6.41 -3.98
CA LEU A 198 2.72 5.02 -3.61
C LEU A 198 1.51 4.84 -2.69
N LEU A 199 1.39 5.73 -1.70
CA LEU A 199 0.27 5.79 -0.79
C LEU A 199 -1.03 5.90 -1.58
N ASP A 200 -1.08 6.79 -2.56
CA ASP A 200 -2.26 6.95 -3.43
C ASP A 200 -2.64 5.66 -4.19
N VAL A 201 -1.68 4.78 -4.52
CA VAL A 201 -1.98 3.45 -5.10
C VAL A 201 -2.64 2.54 -4.06
N PHE A 202 -2.10 2.50 -2.83
CA PHE A 202 -2.62 1.66 -1.75
C PHE A 202 -3.89 2.19 -1.10
N LEU A 203 -4.31 3.42 -1.39
CA LEU A 203 -5.61 3.93 -0.95
C LEU A 203 -6.77 3.43 -1.83
N GLU A 204 -6.50 2.96 -3.05
CA GLU A 204 -7.57 2.50 -3.96
C GLU A 204 -8.40 1.34 -3.39
N PRO A 205 -7.85 0.29 -2.75
CA PRO A 205 -8.65 -0.77 -2.14
C PRO A 205 -9.64 -0.30 -1.07
N PHE A 206 -9.32 0.78 -0.33
CA PHE A 206 -10.24 1.34 0.67
C PHE A 206 -11.47 1.97 0.04
N LYS A 207 -11.37 2.41 -1.22
CA LYS A 207 -12.48 3.01 -1.97
C LYS A 207 -13.44 1.96 -2.56
N LEU A 208 -13.06 0.67 -2.56
CA LEU A 208 -13.80 -0.39 -3.23
C LEU A 208 -14.84 -1.05 -2.32
N LYS A 209 -16.07 -1.19 -2.83
CA LYS A 209 -17.07 -2.12 -2.28
C LYS A 209 -16.77 -3.55 -2.74
N ASN A 210 -15.83 -4.22 -2.08
CA ASN A 210 -15.42 -5.58 -2.42
C ASN A 210 -16.11 -6.67 -1.57
N HIS A 211 -15.70 -7.93 -1.73
CA HIS A 211 -16.27 -9.11 -1.07
C HIS A 211 -16.19 -9.07 0.47
N HIS A 212 -15.22 -8.35 1.03
CA HIS A 212 -15.07 -8.20 2.48
C HIS A 212 -16.05 -7.16 3.05
N ASN A 213 -16.55 -6.25 2.20
CA ASN A 213 -17.59 -5.26 2.49
C ASN A 213 -18.99 -5.65 2.00
N ALA A 214 -19.09 -6.78 1.31
CA ALA A 214 -20.31 -7.21 0.67
C ALA A 214 -21.36 -7.71 1.67
N GLY A 215 -22.64 -7.50 1.33
CA GLY A 215 -23.76 -8.05 2.09
C GLY A 215 -23.73 -9.59 2.14
N ILE A 216 -24.39 -10.16 3.14
CA ILE A 216 -24.45 -11.61 3.39
C ILE A 216 -25.01 -12.40 2.20
N SER A 217 -25.81 -11.76 1.33
CA SER A 217 -26.41 -12.36 0.13
C SER A 217 -25.38 -12.80 -0.92
N LYS A 218 -24.15 -12.26 -0.89
CA LYS A 218 -23.08 -12.56 -1.84
C LYS A 218 -22.39 -13.89 -1.49
N ALA A 219 -23.08 -14.99 -1.82
CA ALA A 219 -22.70 -16.36 -1.44
C ALA A 219 -22.70 -17.37 -2.60
N SER A 220 -22.77 -16.92 -3.86
CA SER A 220 -22.67 -17.86 -5.00
C SER A 220 -21.25 -18.43 -5.12
N VAL A 221 -21.11 -19.57 -5.79
CA VAL A 221 -19.80 -20.23 -6.03
C VAL A 221 -18.77 -19.26 -6.61
N ALA A 222 -19.18 -18.45 -7.59
CA ALA A 222 -18.31 -17.44 -8.19
C ALA A 222 -17.83 -16.38 -7.18
N HIS A 223 -18.70 -15.95 -6.24
CA HIS A 223 -18.30 -14.99 -5.21
C HIS A 223 -17.38 -15.62 -4.15
N LYS A 224 -17.63 -16.86 -3.77
CA LYS A 224 -16.81 -17.59 -2.79
C LYS A 224 -15.41 -17.91 -3.31
N LYS A 225 -15.26 -18.14 -4.62
CA LYS A 225 -13.95 -18.33 -5.26
C LYS A 225 -13.09 -17.06 -5.16
N LYS A 226 -13.71 -15.88 -5.22
CA LYS A 226 -13.01 -14.60 -5.12
C LYS A 226 -12.52 -14.34 -3.70
N ALA A 227 -13.40 -14.25 -2.70
CA ALA A 227 -12.95 -13.99 -1.34
C ALA A 227 -13.96 -14.48 -0.28
N PRO A 228 -13.49 -14.74 0.96
CA PRO A 228 -14.38 -15.05 2.08
C PRO A 228 -15.25 -13.85 2.47
N ASN A 229 -16.56 -14.07 2.62
CA ASN A 229 -17.52 -13.02 2.99
C ASN A 229 -17.46 -12.75 4.50
N ARG A 230 -16.81 -11.64 4.90
CA ARG A 230 -16.62 -11.24 6.30
C ARG A 230 -17.94 -11.16 7.07
N ASN A 231 -18.96 -10.49 6.52
CA ASN A 231 -20.26 -10.34 7.18
C ASN A 231 -20.94 -11.71 7.39
N GLY A 232 -20.91 -12.56 6.37
CA GLY A 232 -21.44 -13.91 6.43
C GLY A 232 -20.77 -14.77 7.49
N ILE A 233 -19.43 -14.70 7.56
CA ILE A 233 -18.62 -15.47 8.51
C ILE A 233 -18.84 -14.97 9.95
N LEU A 234 -18.68 -13.66 10.19
CA LEU A 234 -18.77 -13.09 11.54
C LEU A 234 -20.19 -13.13 12.12
N HIS A 235 -21.24 -13.15 11.28
CA HIS A 235 -22.62 -13.37 11.71
C HIS A 235 -23.05 -14.85 11.71
N GLY A 236 -22.13 -15.80 11.45
CA GLY A 236 -22.43 -17.24 11.50
C GLY A 236 -23.46 -17.70 10.46
N HIS A 237 -23.56 -17.02 9.32
CA HIS A 237 -24.61 -17.28 8.35
C HIS A 237 -24.33 -18.60 7.58
N ARG A 238 -25.32 -19.51 7.57
CA ARG A 238 -25.21 -20.87 7.00
C ARG A 238 -24.65 -20.99 5.58
N LYS A 239 -24.77 -19.93 4.77
CA LYS A 239 -24.23 -19.91 3.39
C LYS A 239 -22.70 -19.75 3.33
N HIS A 240 -22.04 -19.48 4.45
CA HIS A 240 -20.61 -19.14 4.51
C HIS A 240 -19.87 -20.01 5.53
N LEU A 241 -20.25 -21.28 5.67
CA LEU A 241 -19.60 -22.23 6.61
C LEU A 241 -18.36 -22.92 6.01
N ASP A 242 -18.18 -22.83 4.69
CA ASP A 242 -17.11 -23.43 3.89
C ASP A 242 -15.87 -22.53 3.73
N TYR A 243 -15.76 -21.50 4.56
CA TYR A 243 -14.70 -20.50 4.43
C TYR A 243 -13.31 -20.96 4.89
N GLY A 244 -13.23 -22.02 5.71
CA GLY A 244 -12.02 -22.46 6.40
C GLY A 244 -10.99 -23.14 5.48
N THR A 245 -10.45 -22.42 4.50
CA THR A 245 -9.43 -22.92 3.57
C THR A 245 -8.13 -22.12 3.69
N LYS A 246 -7.00 -22.73 3.30
CA LYS A 246 -5.69 -22.07 3.30
C LYS A 246 -5.70 -20.79 2.47
N ILE A 247 -6.24 -20.86 1.25
CA ILE A 247 -6.33 -19.71 0.33
C ILE A 247 -7.16 -18.57 0.92
N ASN A 248 -8.30 -18.85 1.55
CA ASN A 248 -9.10 -17.81 2.21
C ASN A 248 -8.34 -17.22 3.40
N SER A 249 -7.61 -18.05 4.15
CA SER A 249 -6.79 -17.57 5.24
C SER A 249 -5.65 -16.66 4.76
N LEU A 250 -5.00 -16.98 3.63
CA LEU A 250 -3.98 -16.14 3.02
C LEU A 250 -4.58 -14.84 2.44
N LYS A 251 -5.77 -14.88 1.85
CA LYS A 251 -6.50 -13.67 1.42
C LYS A 251 -6.76 -12.73 2.61
N CYS A 252 -7.26 -13.27 3.72
CA CYS A 252 -7.47 -12.52 4.96
C CYS A 252 -6.15 -12.02 5.59
N PHE A 253 -5.08 -12.82 5.53
CA PHE A 253 -3.76 -12.38 5.98
C PHE A 253 -3.21 -11.25 5.10
N SER A 254 -3.39 -11.33 3.77
CA SER A 254 -2.99 -10.27 2.84
C SER A 254 -3.69 -8.95 3.17
N LEU A 255 -4.99 -9.01 3.51
CA LEU A 255 -5.75 -7.86 3.98
C LEU A 255 -5.17 -7.28 5.27
N LEU A 256 -4.89 -8.11 6.27
CA LEU A 256 -4.26 -7.67 7.52
C LEU A 256 -2.90 -7.01 7.27
N ALA A 257 -2.04 -7.66 6.48
CA ALA A 257 -0.72 -7.15 6.14
C ALA A 257 -0.85 -5.80 5.44
N PHE A 258 -1.65 -5.73 4.37
CA PHE A 258 -1.95 -4.50 3.66
C PHE A 258 -2.45 -3.41 4.60
N THR A 259 -3.40 -3.69 5.50
CA THR A 259 -3.89 -2.70 6.47
C THR A 259 -2.78 -2.23 7.40
N VAL A 260 -1.93 -3.12 7.89
CA VAL A 260 -0.81 -2.75 8.79
C VAL A 260 0.21 -1.88 8.08
N TYR A 261 0.75 -2.33 6.93
CA TYR A 261 1.72 -1.57 6.16
C TYR A 261 1.15 -0.26 5.66
N THR A 262 -0.11 -0.28 5.27
CA THR A 262 -0.79 0.94 4.89
C THR A 262 -0.84 1.86 6.12
N VAL A 263 -1.57 1.47 7.14
CA VAL A 263 -2.03 2.41 8.16
C VAL A 263 -0.94 2.74 9.20
N LYS A 264 -0.06 1.80 9.57
CA LYS A 264 0.98 2.04 10.60
C LYS A 264 2.27 2.62 10.01
N GLU A 265 2.65 2.21 8.80
CA GLU A 265 3.83 2.77 8.13
C GLU A 265 3.57 4.23 7.70
N MET A 266 2.33 4.57 7.33
CA MET A 266 1.89 5.96 7.09
C MET A 266 2.05 6.88 8.30
N VAL A 267 1.77 6.40 9.53
CA VAL A 267 1.86 7.23 10.75
C VAL A 267 3.28 7.30 11.29
N SER A 268 4.08 6.27 11.09
CA SER A 268 5.47 6.19 11.57
C SER A 268 6.45 7.03 10.73
N GLY A 269 5.95 7.73 9.70
CA GLY A 269 6.69 8.73 8.93
C GLY A 269 6.88 10.08 9.63
N LYS A 270 6.28 10.29 10.81
CA LYS A 270 6.59 11.40 11.73
C LYS A 270 7.84 11.08 12.55
#